data_AF-A0A7S0WK03-F1
#
_entry.id   AF-A0A7S0WK03-F1
#
_cell.length_a   1.000
_cell.length_b   1.000
_cell.length_c   1.000
_cell.angle_alpha   90.00
_cell.angle_beta   90.00
_cell.angle_gamma   90.00
#
_symmetry.space_group_name_H-M   'P 1'
#
loop_
_entity.id
_entity.type
_entity.pdbx_description
1 polymer ?
#
loop_
_entity_poly.entity_id
_entity_poly.type
_entity_poly.pdbx_seq_one_letter_code
_entity_poly.pdbx_strand_id
1 'polypeptide(L)'
;LQEEASRLPGSWQADVPRMMKFAAAAYGAEVGRAAGLMPPGIHQVAPMSNEMFVQHLTGIEPQDLLRCEWASQVYSPGYYVALDHSSRHLVIAFRGTVSAEDLVTNLTAQAVPAPEALRSEQEPEREGSHVHQGFYIAAEKLAAELRPLVLDTLALHPDYSVVTTGHSLGAAVASLLAILWHRQDAALGG
;
A
#
# COMPACT_ATOMS: atom_id res chain seq x y z
N LEU A 1 -8.53 23.13 2.01
CA LEU A 1 -7.78 23.11 0.73
C LEU A 1 -6.51 23.96 0.73
N GLN A 2 -6.54 25.30 0.68
CA GLN A 2 -5.30 26.11 0.72
C GLN A 2 -4.53 26.02 2.05
N GLU A 3 -5.23 25.96 3.19
CA GLU A 3 -4.61 25.75 4.50
C GLU A 3 -4.01 24.35 4.69
N GLU A 4 -4.64 23.30 4.17
CA GLU A 4 -4.11 21.93 4.25
C GLU A 4 -2.86 21.75 3.41
N ALA A 5 -2.81 22.38 2.22
CA ALA A 5 -1.64 22.35 1.35
C ALA A 5 -0.40 23.02 1.99
N SER A 6 -0.61 23.99 2.88
CA SER A 6 0.48 24.65 3.62
C SER A 6 1.10 23.80 4.73
N ARG A 7 0.42 22.72 5.14
CA ARG A 7 0.90 21.76 6.17
C ARG A 7 1.67 20.59 5.57
N LEU A 8 1.69 20.45 4.25
CA LEU A 8 2.42 19.38 3.58
C LEU A 8 3.91 19.74 3.47
N PRO A 9 4.83 18.79 3.78
CA PRO A 9 6.26 19.03 3.63
C PRO A 9 6.59 19.39 2.17
N GLY A 10 7.51 20.32 1.96
CA GLY A 10 7.81 20.84 0.60
C GLY A 10 8.21 19.80 -0.45
N SER A 11 8.48 18.55 -0.06
CA SER A 11 8.79 17.42 -0.94
C SER A 11 7.57 16.72 -1.55
N TRP A 12 6.34 16.99 -1.09
CA TRP A 12 5.15 16.21 -1.48
C TRP A 12 4.91 16.14 -3.00
N GLN A 13 5.30 17.20 -3.73
CA GLN A 13 5.18 17.28 -5.19
C GLN A 13 6.07 16.26 -5.91
N ALA A 14 7.22 15.90 -5.32
CA ALA A 14 8.11 14.86 -5.83
C ALA A 14 7.73 13.47 -5.30
N ASP A 15 7.19 13.40 -4.08
CA ASP A 15 6.85 12.13 -3.41
C ASP A 15 5.62 11.47 -4.04
N VAL A 16 4.60 12.25 -4.43
CA VAL A 16 3.36 11.71 -5.01
C VAL A 16 3.60 10.94 -6.33
N PRO A 17 4.28 11.50 -7.35
CA PRO A 17 4.59 10.76 -8.58
C PRO A 17 5.44 9.50 -8.33
N ARG A 18 6.35 9.54 -7.35
CA ARG A 18 7.15 8.38 -6.95
C ARG A 18 6.25 7.29 -6.38
N MET A 19 5.40 7.65 -5.42
CA MET A 19 4.52 6.70 -4.74
C MET A 19 3.42 6.12 -5.66
N MET A 20 3.02 6.87 -6.69
CA MET A 20 2.17 6.37 -7.78
C MET A 20 2.85 5.29 -8.62
N LYS A 21 4.16 5.40 -8.88
CA LYS A 21 4.92 4.34 -9.59
C LYS A 21 4.94 3.04 -8.79
N PHE A 22 5.11 3.12 -7.47
CA PHE A 22 5.01 1.95 -6.58
C PHE A 22 3.61 1.33 -6.62
N ALA A 23 2.56 2.14 -6.50
CA ALA A 23 1.18 1.67 -6.60
C ALA A 23 0.88 1.00 -7.96
N ALA A 24 1.39 1.56 -9.06
CA ALA A 24 1.24 0.99 -10.39
C ALA A 24 2.01 -0.33 -10.55
N ALA A 25 3.22 -0.42 -10.01
CA ALA A 25 4.03 -1.62 -10.07
C ALA A 25 3.40 -2.82 -9.36
N ALA A 26 2.55 -2.58 -8.34
CA ALA A 26 1.83 -3.63 -7.63
C ALA A 26 0.88 -4.43 -8.54
N TYR A 27 0.48 -3.89 -9.69
CA TYR A 27 -0.33 -4.61 -10.69
C TYR A 27 0.41 -5.73 -11.42
N GLY A 28 1.74 -5.72 -11.40
CA GLY A 28 2.57 -6.73 -12.07
C GLY A 28 2.71 -6.50 -13.58
N ALA A 29 3.63 -7.25 -14.18
CA ALA A 29 4.09 -7.02 -15.55
C ALA A 29 3.01 -7.26 -16.61
N GLU A 30 2.12 -8.23 -16.39
CA GLU A 30 1.05 -8.57 -17.33
C GLU A 30 0.02 -7.45 -17.46
N VAL A 31 -0.47 -6.96 -16.32
CA VAL A 31 -1.42 -5.84 -16.29
C VAL A 31 -0.74 -4.55 -16.74
N GLY A 32 0.52 -4.33 -16.34
CA GLY A 32 1.33 -3.21 -16.82
C GLY A 32 1.47 -3.19 -18.35
N ARG A 33 1.63 -4.37 -18.97
CA ARG A 33 1.64 -4.52 -20.43
C ARG A 33 0.30 -4.16 -21.06
N ALA A 34 -0.81 -4.66 -20.52
CA ALA A 34 -2.14 -4.32 -21.01
C ALA A 34 -2.46 -2.82 -20.89
N ALA A 35 -1.94 -2.16 -19.84
CA ALA A 35 -2.12 -0.74 -19.59
C ALA A 35 -1.13 0.18 -20.33
N GLY A 36 -0.21 -0.37 -21.13
CA GLY A 36 0.79 0.43 -21.85
C GLY A 36 1.88 1.04 -20.97
N LEU A 37 2.09 0.51 -19.75
CA LEU A 37 3.13 0.95 -18.80
C LEU A 37 4.49 0.27 -19.04
N MET A 38 4.65 -0.43 -20.17
CA MET A 38 5.89 -1.11 -20.52
C MET A 38 6.90 -0.15 -21.15
N PRO A 39 8.20 -0.37 -20.94
CA PRO A 39 9.24 0.39 -21.59
C PRO A 39 9.16 0.29 -23.12
N PRO A 40 9.41 1.38 -23.85
CA PRO A 40 9.51 1.35 -25.30
C PRO A 40 10.54 0.31 -25.76
N GLY A 41 10.16 -0.55 -26.72
CA GLY A 41 11.07 -1.52 -27.33
C GLY A 41 11.10 -2.92 -26.72
N ILE A 42 10.38 -3.19 -25.61
CA ILE A 42 10.25 -4.55 -25.03
C ILE A 42 8.98 -5.27 -25.51
N HIS A 43 8.46 -4.92 -26.70
CA HIS A 43 7.26 -5.55 -27.23
C HIS A 43 7.47 -7.00 -27.71
N GLN A 44 8.71 -7.53 -27.69
CA GLN A 44 9.03 -8.86 -28.26
C GLN A 44 10.00 -9.74 -27.43
N VAL A 45 10.45 -9.32 -26.25
CA VAL A 45 11.37 -10.13 -25.42
C VAL A 45 10.59 -10.85 -24.32
N ALA A 46 11.08 -12.03 -23.92
CA ALA A 46 10.55 -12.98 -22.93
C ALA A 46 9.67 -12.40 -21.80
N PRO A 47 8.73 -13.18 -21.23
CA PRO A 47 7.88 -12.73 -20.12
C PRO A 47 8.72 -12.04 -19.03
N MET A 48 8.44 -10.76 -18.78
CA MET A 48 9.05 -9.98 -17.71
C MET A 48 8.43 -10.44 -16.38
N SER A 49 9.26 -10.70 -15.38
CA SER A 49 8.76 -11.00 -14.03
C SER A 49 8.20 -9.74 -13.36
N ASN A 50 7.36 -9.91 -12.34
CA ASN A 50 6.80 -8.78 -11.62
C ASN A 50 7.89 -7.96 -10.92
N GLU A 51 8.95 -8.60 -10.43
CA GLU A 51 10.10 -7.97 -9.78
C GLU A 51 10.84 -7.06 -10.77
N MET A 52 11.09 -7.53 -11.99
CA MET A 52 11.70 -6.71 -13.06
C MET A 52 10.79 -5.54 -13.46
N PHE A 53 9.48 -5.72 -13.41
CA PHE A 53 8.52 -4.64 -13.66
C PHE A 53 8.53 -3.59 -12.54
N VAL A 54 8.64 -4.01 -11.27
CA VAL A 54 8.85 -3.11 -10.14
C VAL A 54 10.13 -2.31 -10.33
N GLN A 55 11.25 -2.97 -10.64
CA GLN A 55 12.52 -2.29 -10.90
C GLN A 55 12.37 -1.26 -12.02
N HIS A 56 11.71 -1.61 -13.12
CA HIS A 56 11.51 -0.70 -14.23
C HIS A 56 10.76 0.58 -13.84
N LEU A 57 9.64 0.44 -13.11
CA LEU A 57 8.81 1.59 -12.76
C LEU A 57 9.39 2.43 -11.62
N THR A 58 10.04 1.79 -10.64
CA THR A 58 10.41 2.41 -9.36
C THR A 58 11.92 2.65 -9.20
N GLY A 59 12.74 1.90 -9.93
CA GLY A 59 14.20 1.85 -9.76
C GLY A 59 14.66 0.97 -8.58
N ILE A 60 13.77 0.19 -7.96
CA ILE A 60 14.10 -0.72 -6.86
C ILE A 60 14.74 -1.98 -7.41
N GLU A 61 15.91 -2.33 -6.91
CA GLU A 61 16.59 -3.55 -7.32
C GLU A 61 15.86 -4.80 -6.77
N PRO A 62 15.84 -5.94 -7.50
CA PRO A 62 15.15 -7.14 -7.04
C PRO A 62 15.59 -7.65 -5.66
N GLN A 63 16.85 -7.39 -5.27
CA GLN A 63 17.38 -7.73 -3.94
C GLN A 63 16.77 -6.90 -2.80
N ASP A 64 16.22 -5.72 -3.11
CA ASP A 64 15.62 -4.80 -2.15
C ASP A 64 14.10 -5.04 -2.04
N LEU A 65 13.57 -6.06 -2.74
CA LEU A 65 12.21 -6.58 -2.58
C LEU A 65 12.19 -7.63 -1.46
N LEU A 66 11.76 -7.20 -0.27
CA LEU A 66 11.77 -8.04 0.93
C LEU A 66 10.68 -9.11 0.90
N ARG A 67 9.54 -8.79 0.29
CA ARG A 67 8.40 -9.70 0.20
C ARG A 67 7.52 -9.35 -0.99
N CYS A 68 7.08 -10.36 -1.74
CA CYS A 68 6.19 -10.21 -2.87
C CYS A 68 5.06 -11.24 -2.78
N GLU A 69 3.82 -10.77 -2.75
CA GLU A 69 2.61 -11.59 -2.83
C GLU A 69 1.79 -11.13 -4.03
N TRP A 70 1.90 -11.86 -5.14
CA TRP A 70 1.28 -11.45 -6.41
C TRP A 70 -0.14 -12.00 -6.58
N ALA A 71 -0.56 -12.98 -5.78
CA ALA A 71 -1.91 -13.51 -5.84
C ALA A 71 -2.88 -12.59 -5.08
N SER A 72 -4.09 -12.41 -5.61
CA SER A 72 -5.20 -11.81 -4.85
C SER A 72 -6.16 -12.92 -4.45
N GLN A 73 -6.61 -12.88 -3.21
CA GLN A 73 -7.71 -13.70 -2.71
C GLN A 73 -8.79 -12.79 -2.13
N VAL A 74 -9.95 -13.35 -1.79
CA VAL A 74 -11.01 -12.61 -1.10
C VAL A 74 -10.43 -12.04 0.21
N TYR A 75 -10.54 -10.72 0.38
CA TYR A 75 -9.95 -9.96 1.50
C TYR A 75 -8.41 -10.03 1.64
N SER A 76 -7.69 -10.36 0.56
CA SER A 76 -6.23 -10.40 0.57
C SER A 76 -5.72 -9.85 -0.77
N PRO A 77 -5.47 -8.53 -0.90
CA PRO A 77 -4.91 -7.98 -2.13
C PRO A 77 -3.48 -8.48 -2.31
N GLY A 78 -3.05 -8.60 -3.57
CA GLY A 78 -1.62 -8.74 -3.86
C GLY A 78 -0.85 -7.49 -3.39
N TYR A 79 0.38 -7.67 -2.93
CA TYR A 79 1.23 -6.60 -2.44
C TYR A 79 2.71 -6.93 -2.60
N TYR A 80 3.56 -5.92 -2.43
CA TYR A 80 4.99 -6.14 -2.22
C TYR A 80 5.56 -5.14 -1.20
N VAL A 81 6.69 -5.51 -0.60
CA VAL A 81 7.46 -4.73 0.38
C VAL A 81 8.83 -4.46 -0.21
N ALA A 82 9.24 -3.19 -0.27
CA ALA A 82 10.48 -2.74 -0.90
C ALA A 82 11.26 -1.77 -0.02
N LEU A 83 12.58 -1.90 -0.02
CA LEU A 83 13.50 -0.90 0.54
C LEU A 83 13.84 0.14 -0.52
N ASP A 84 13.35 1.37 -0.33
CA ASP A 84 13.71 2.52 -1.16
C ASP A 84 14.81 3.32 -0.49
N HIS A 85 16.05 2.96 -0.79
CA HIS A 85 17.23 3.63 -0.24
C HIS A 85 17.32 5.12 -0.63
N SER A 86 16.73 5.52 -1.76
CA SER A 86 16.82 6.92 -2.24
C SER A 86 15.98 7.88 -1.40
N SER A 87 14.85 7.42 -0.88
CA SER A 87 13.95 8.18 -0.01
C SER A 87 14.06 7.75 1.46
N ARG A 88 14.81 6.68 1.75
CA ARG A 88 14.89 6.00 3.05
C ARG A 88 13.51 5.56 3.53
N HIS A 89 12.82 4.83 2.67
CA HIS A 89 11.49 4.32 2.95
C HIS A 89 11.44 2.80 2.88
N LEU A 90 10.71 2.20 3.82
CA LEU A 90 10.15 0.87 3.66
C LEU A 90 8.77 1.02 3.03
N VAL A 91 8.66 0.73 1.73
CA VAL A 91 7.43 0.94 0.97
C VAL A 91 6.64 -0.36 0.91
N ILE A 92 5.36 -0.30 1.27
CA ILE A 92 4.41 -1.40 1.13
C ILE A 92 3.35 -0.99 0.12
N ALA A 93 3.38 -1.61 -1.05
CA ALA A 93 2.51 -1.27 -2.16
C ALA A 93 1.45 -2.35 -2.38
N PHE A 94 0.19 -1.96 -2.33
CA PHE A 94 -0.96 -2.84 -2.50
C PHE A 94 -1.55 -2.72 -3.90
N ARG A 95 -1.77 -3.86 -4.53
CA ARG A 95 -2.43 -3.96 -5.82
C ARG A 95 -3.90 -3.60 -5.68
N GLY A 96 -4.39 -2.75 -6.58
CA GLY A 96 -5.82 -2.50 -6.73
C GLY A 96 -6.53 -3.65 -7.45
N THR A 97 -7.78 -3.41 -7.81
CA THR A 97 -8.57 -4.42 -8.53
C THR A 97 -8.18 -4.48 -10.01
N VAL A 98 -8.02 -5.68 -10.57
CA VAL A 98 -7.68 -5.89 -12.00
C VAL A 98 -8.94 -5.93 -12.88
N SER A 99 -10.11 -6.28 -12.33
CA SER A 99 -11.40 -6.28 -13.05
C SER A 99 -12.52 -5.54 -12.29
N ALA A 100 -13.50 -4.95 -13.00
CA ALA A 100 -14.67 -4.32 -12.37
C ALA A 100 -15.59 -5.33 -11.67
N GLU A 101 -15.53 -6.61 -12.05
CA GLU A 101 -16.30 -7.71 -11.45
C GLU A 101 -15.73 -8.14 -10.09
N ASP A 102 -14.40 -8.12 -9.95
CA ASP A 102 -13.73 -8.22 -8.66
C ASP A 102 -14.11 -7.02 -7.76
N LEU A 103 -14.29 -5.83 -8.33
CA LEU A 103 -14.72 -4.65 -7.58
C LEU A 103 -16.15 -4.83 -7.07
N VAL A 104 -17.08 -5.34 -7.88
CA VAL A 104 -18.46 -5.64 -7.43
C VAL A 104 -18.49 -6.71 -6.35
N THR A 105 -17.70 -7.78 -6.48
CA THR A 105 -17.61 -8.83 -5.45
C THR A 105 -17.00 -8.31 -4.15
N ASN A 106 -16.11 -7.31 -4.21
CA ASN A 106 -15.60 -6.61 -3.03
C ASN A 106 -16.62 -5.58 -2.48
N LEU A 107 -17.31 -4.82 -3.34
CA LEU A 107 -18.27 -3.76 -3.00
C LEU A 107 -19.63 -4.28 -2.48
N THR A 108 -19.92 -5.57 -2.58
CA THR A 108 -21.06 -6.18 -1.88
C THR A 108 -20.81 -6.27 -0.36
N ALA A 109 -19.60 -5.98 0.11
CA ALA A 109 -19.33 -5.88 1.54
C ALA A 109 -20.03 -4.64 2.13
N GLN A 110 -20.71 -4.86 3.25
CA GLN A 110 -21.45 -3.81 3.92
C GLN A 110 -20.50 -2.76 4.51
N ALA A 111 -20.91 -1.50 4.43
CA ALA A 111 -20.36 -0.48 5.31
C ALA A 111 -20.79 -0.82 6.74
N VAL A 112 -19.82 -1.14 7.60
CA VAL A 112 -20.05 -1.48 9.01
C VAL A 112 -19.54 -0.35 9.89
N PRO A 113 -20.09 -0.17 11.11
CA PRO A 113 -19.52 0.76 12.07
C PRO A 113 -18.03 0.50 12.25
N ALA A 114 -17.21 1.56 12.24
CA ALA A 114 -15.78 1.46 12.37
C ALA A 114 -15.43 0.78 13.72
N PRO A 115 -14.64 -0.31 13.71
CA PRO A 115 -14.22 -0.99 14.94
C PRO A 115 -13.41 -0.07 15.85
N GLU A 116 -13.36 -0.42 17.14
CA GLU A 116 -12.62 0.36 18.15
C GLU A 116 -11.14 0.54 17.78
N ALA A 117 -10.53 -0.44 17.10
CA ALA A 117 -9.16 -0.36 16.60
C ALA A 117 -8.90 0.80 15.61
N LEU A 118 -9.94 1.36 14.98
CA LEU A 118 -9.85 2.52 14.10
C LEU A 118 -10.21 3.84 14.79
N ARG A 119 -10.73 3.79 16.02
CA ARG A 119 -11.20 4.98 16.76
C ARG A 119 -10.05 5.72 17.41
N SER A 120 -10.27 6.99 17.66
CA SER A 120 -9.31 7.87 18.32
C SER A 120 -9.79 8.19 19.72
N GLU A 121 -8.97 7.93 20.74
CA GLU A 121 -9.31 8.29 22.13
C GLU A 121 -9.51 9.80 22.32
N GLN A 122 -8.86 10.61 21.48
CA GLN A 122 -8.97 12.06 21.48
C GLN A 122 -10.25 12.59 20.82
N GLU A 123 -10.96 11.74 20.07
CA GLU A 123 -12.20 12.11 19.35
C GLU A 123 -13.27 11.03 19.59
N PRO A 124 -13.71 10.83 20.85
CA PRO A 124 -14.69 9.80 21.21
C PRO A 124 -16.05 10.01 20.53
N GLU A 125 -16.34 11.24 20.08
CA GLU A 125 -17.61 11.66 19.48
C GLU A 125 -17.76 11.33 17.98
N ARG A 126 -16.82 10.62 17.33
CA ARG A 126 -17.08 10.06 15.97
C ARG A 126 -18.00 8.83 16.02
N GLU A 127 -19.11 8.95 16.74
CA GLU A 127 -20.27 8.09 16.58
C GLU A 127 -20.76 8.20 15.12
N GLY A 128 -20.78 7.07 14.41
CA GLY A 128 -21.24 7.02 13.01
C GLY A 128 -20.15 6.93 11.94
N SER A 129 -18.86 6.81 12.29
CA SER A 129 -17.85 6.42 11.29
C SER A 129 -18.08 4.98 10.82
N HIS A 130 -18.02 4.77 9.52
CA HIS A 130 -18.18 3.46 8.90
C HIS A 130 -16.95 3.09 8.08
N VAL A 131 -16.66 1.80 7.99
CA VAL A 131 -15.60 1.25 7.17
C VAL A 131 -16.18 0.17 6.26
N HIS A 132 -15.61 0.03 5.08
CA HIS A 132 -15.92 -1.08 4.21
C HIS A 132 -15.36 -2.38 4.82
N GLN A 133 -16.25 -3.30 5.21
CA GLN A 133 -15.88 -4.48 5.99
C GLN A 133 -14.75 -5.29 5.35
N GLY A 134 -14.81 -5.50 4.03
CA GLY A 134 -13.79 -6.29 3.33
C GLY A 134 -12.40 -5.64 3.32
N PHE A 135 -12.33 -4.30 3.27
CA PHE A 135 -11.05 -3.60 3.30
C PHE A 135 -10.48 -3.56 4.71
N TYR A 136 -11.35 -3.47 5.73
CA TYR A 136 -10.94 -3.59 7.11
C TYR A 136 -10.36 -4.96 7.42
N ILE A 137 -11.05 -6.05 7.06
CA ILE A 137 -10.57 -7.42 7.27
C ILE A 137 -9.20 -7.63 6.60
N ALA A 138 -9.06 -7.15 5.37
CA ALA A 138 -7.79 -7.23 4.65
C ALA A 138 -6.67 -6.46 5.39
N ALA A 139 -6.94 -5.20 5.77
CA ALA A 139 -5.97 -4.35 6.45
C ALA A 139 -5.59 -4.90 7.84
N GLU A 140 -6.55 -5.40 8.62
CA GLU A 140 -6.31 -6.00 9.94
C GLU A 140 -5.44 -7.25 9.85
N LYS A 141 -5.75 -8.15 8.91
CA LYS A 141 -4.91 -9.34 8.64
C LYS A 141 -3.48 -8.92 8.27
N LEU A 142 -3.33 -8.01 7.31
CA LEU A 142 -2.03 -7.54 6.85
C LEU A 142 -1.26 -6.76 7.92
N ALA A 143 -1.96 -6.04 8.80
CA ALA A 143 -1.35 -5.33 9.92
C ALA A 143 -0.64 -6.30 10.86
N ALA A 144 -1.27 -7.43 11.20
CA ALA A 144 -0.64 -8.46 12.02
C ALA A 144 0.47 -9.21 11.27
N GLU A 145 0.24 -9.53 10.00
CA GLU A 145 1.15 -10.34 9.18
C GLU A 145 2.47 -9.61 8.84
N LEU A 146 2.40 -8.31 8.53
CA LEU A 146 3.55 -7.52 8.09
C LEU A 146 4.31 -6.84 9.23
N ARG A 147 3.71 -6.71 10.42
CA ARG A 147 4.33 -6.00 11.54
C ARG A 147 5.70 -6.55 11.95
N PRO A 148 5.93 -7.88 12.07
CA PRO A 148 7.26 -8.40 12.39
C PRO A 148 8.31 -7.99 11.35
N LEU A 149 8.01 -8.18 10.07
CA LEU A 149 8.91 -7.79 8.97
C LEU A 149 9.24 -6.30 9.02
N VAL A 150 8.24 -5.45 9.26
CA VAL A 150 8.42 -4.00 9.37
C VAL A 150 9.33 -3.64 10.54
N LEU A 151 9.05 -4.16 11.74
CA LEU A 151 9.84 -3.86 12.94
C LEU A 151 11.29 -4.34 12.79
N ASP A 152 11.52 -5.56 12.31
CA ASP A 152 12.86 -6.10 12.08
C ASP A 152 13.62 -5.27 11.05
N THR A 153 12.95 -4.83 9.99
CA THR A 153 13.56 -4.00 8.95
C THR A 153 13.92 -2.61 9.48
N LEU A 154 13.05 -1.97 10.26
CA LEU A 154 13.35 -0.68 10.88
C LEU A 154 14.46 -0.76 11.94
N ALA A 155 14.59 -1.90 12.62
CA ALA A 155 15.71 -2.12 13.54
C ALA A 155 17.06 -2.17 12.80
N LEU A 156 17.08 -2.70 11.57
CA LEU A 156 18.27 -2.70 10.68
C LEU A 156 18.49 -1.35 9.98
N HIS A 157 17.41 -0.58 9.78
CA HIS A 157 17.40 0.69 9.06
C HIS A 157 16.74 1.79 9.90
N PRO A 158 17.37 2.23 11.01
CA PRO A 158 16.73 3.12 11.99
C PRO A 158 16.44 4.53 11.47
N ASP A 159 17.03 4.92 10.33
CA ASP A 159 16.77 6.20 9.66
C ASP A 159 15.68 6.12 8.58
N TYR A 160 14.98 4.98 8.48
CA TYR A 160 13.93 4.76 7.49
C TYR A 160 12.56 5.01 8.10
N SER A 161 11.63 5.45 7.26
CA SER A 161 10.20 5.53 7.60
C SER A 161 9.39 4.52 6.79
N VAL A 162 8.24 4.12 7.32
CA VAL A 162 7.31 3.22 6.61
C VAL A 162 6.36 4.05 5.78
N VAL A 163 6.14 3.65 4.53
CA VAL A 163 5.12 4.24 3.66
C VAL A 163 4.25 3.15 3.07
N THR A 164 2.93 3.31 3.18
CA THR A 164 1.96 2.44 2.52
C THR A 164 1.40 3.17 1.29
N THR A 165 1.19 2.44 0.20
CA THR A 165 0.62 3.00 -1.04
C THR A 165 -0.22 1.97 -1.78
N GLY A 166 -1.08 2.44 -2.66
CA GLY A 166 -1.85 1.61 -3.56
C GLY A 166 -2.76 2.46 -4.44
N HIS A 167 -3.38 1.83 -5.43
CA HIS A 167 -4.39 2.45 -6.28
C HIS A 167 -5.75 1.80 -6.05
N SER A 168 -6.83 2.58 -6.11
CA SER A 168 -8.21 2.08 -5.94
C SER A 168 -8.36 1.26 -4.63
N LEU A 169 -8.77 0.00 -4.69
CA LEU A 169 -8.84 -0.92 -3.54
C LEU A 169 -7.54 -0.96 -2.73
N GLY A 170 -6.38 -0.97 -3.40
CA GLY A 170 -5.08 -0.99 -2.74
C GLY A 170 -4.86 0.26 -1.90
N ALA A 171 -5.37 1.42 -2.33
CA ALA A 171 -5.29 2.66 -1.57
C ALA A 171 -6.14 2.61 -0.29
N ALA A 172 -7.31 1.97 -0.36
CA ALA A 172 -8.18 1.78 0.80
C ALA A 172 -7.51 0.90 1.87
N VAL A 173 -6.93 -0.24 1.45
CA VAL A 173 -6.19 -1.14 2.35
C VAL A 173 -4.94 -0.45 2.91
N ALA A 174 -4.16 0.24 2.07
CA ALA A 174 -2.98 0.99 2.49
C ALA A 174 -3.29 2.04 3.57
N SER A 175 -4.40 2.76 3.40
CA SER A 175 -4.85 3.80 4.34
C SER A 175 -5.30 3.21 5.67
N LEU A 176 -6.09 2.14 5.64
CA LEU A 176 -6.54 1.45 6.85
C LEU A 176 -5.38 0.82 7.61
N LEU A 177 -4.41 0.22 6.90
CA LEU A 177 -3.20 -0.34 7.48
C LEU A 177 -2.40 0.72 8.24
N ALA A 178 -2.18 1.89 7.62
CA ALA A 178 -1.47 3.00 8.24
C ALA A 178 -2.19 3.50 9.51
N ILE A 179 -3.52 3.59 9.47
CA ILE A 179 -4.32 3.97 10.64
C ILE A 179 -4.14 2.92 11.76
N LEU A 180 -4.29 1.63 11.45
CA LEU A 180 -4.18 0.56 12.43
C LEU A 180 -2.82 0.55 13.14
N TRP A 181 -1.72 0.65 12.39
CA TRP A 181 -0.39 0.72 13.00
C TRP A 181 -0.19 1.97 13.84
N HIS A 182 -0.61 3.13 13.34
CA HIS A 182 -0.52 4.37 14.10
C HIS A 182 -1.27 4.29 15.45
N ARG A 183 -2.44 3.63 15.47
CA ARG A 183 -3.22 3.43 16.70
C ARG A 183 -2.58 2.41 17.64
N GLN A 184 -2.05 1.32 17.11
CA GLN A 184 -1.35 0.31 17.90
C GLN A 184 -0.11 0.88 18.58
N ASP A 185 0.67 1.71 17.88
CA ASP A 185 1.87 2.33 18.44
C ASP A 185 1.51 3.40 19.49
N ALA A 186 0.47 4.18 19.24
CA ALA A 186 -0.04 5.15 20.23
C ALA A 186 -0.55 4.46 21.51
N ALA A 187 -1.21 3.30 21.40
CA ALA A 187 -1.68 2.53 22.54
C ALA A 187 -0.54 1.91 23.37
N LEU A 188 0.65 1.75 22.79
CA LEU A 188 1.84 1.20 23.45
C LEU A 188 2.75 2.27 24.07
N GLY A 189 2.40 3.55 23.94
CA GLY A 189 3.10 4.65 24.62
C GLY A 189 4.28 5.28 23.85
N GLY A 190 4.49 4.91 22.58
CA GLY A 190 5.56 5.44 21.73
C GLY A 190 6.87 4.67 21.84
#